data_AF-A0ABD0RC42-F1
#
_entry.id   AF-A0ABD0RC42-F1
#
_cell.length_a   1.000
_cell.length_b   1.000
_cell.length_c   1.000
_cell.angle_alpha   90.00
_cell.angle_beta   90.00
_cell.angle_gamma   90.00
#
_symmetry.space_group_name_H-M   'P 1'
#
loop_
_entity.id
_entity.type
_entity.pdbx_description
1 polymer ?
#
loop_
_entity_poly.entity_id
_entity_poly.type
_entity_poly.pdbx_seq_one_letter_code
_entity_poly.pdbx_strand_id
1 'polypeptide(L)'
;PGIPTGQGHVIVNTDASSTGWGAVCNGQAASGSWTGPRLQWHINCLELLDVFLALRRFRQMLRGEHVLVRTDNMATVAYINHQGGLRFHHMSQLARHFLLWSLKWHKSLRAVHIPGELNRAADALSRQLTLPGEWRLHPQVVQLIWSRFGEAQIDLFASPESAHCRLFYSLTEAPLGTDALAHSWPRGLINLLAQTLCKIREDVEQVLLVAPYWPTRTWFAELMLLATAPSWKIPL
;
A
#
# COMPACT_ATOMS: atom_id res chain seq x y z
N PRO A 1 25.50 -24.05 22.67
CA PRO A 1 25.15 -25.06 21.64
C PRO A 1 24.81 -24.34 20.32
N GLY A 2 25.60 -24.60 19.28
CA GLY A 2 25.74 -23.76 18.09
C GLY A 2 24.45 -23.59 17.27
N ILE A 3 24.32 -22.39 16.69
CA ILE A 3 23.33 -22.06 15.68
C ILE A 3 23.75 -22.77 14.39
N PRO A 4 22.92 -23.64 13.78
CA PRO A 4 23.19 -24.12 12.44
C PRO A 4 22.87 -22.99 11.46
N THR A 5 23.90 -22.32 10.98
CA THR A 5 23.87 -21.53 9.74
C THR A 5 23.82 -22.50 8.56
N GLY A 6 22.69 -22.58 7.86
CA GLY A 6 22.62 -23.38 6.61
C GLY A 6 21.26 -23.77 6.04
N GLN A 7 20.13 -23.20 6.46
CA GLN A 7 18.84 -23.45 5.78
C GLN A 7 18.12 -22.12 5.53
N GLY A 8 17.94 -21.78 4.26
CA GLY A 8 17.24 -20.56 3.85
C GLY A 8 15.80 -20.59 4.35
N HIS A 9 15.36 -19.52 5.01
CA HIS A 9 13.96 -19.35 5.37
C HIS A 9 13.19 -18.79 4.17
N VAL A 10 12.02 -19.36 3.87
CA VAL A 10 11.06 -18.68 2.99
C VAL A 10 10.36 -17.61 3.80
N ILE A 11 10.47 -16.37 3.34
CA ILE A 11 9.97 -15.19 4.04
C ILE A 11 8.55 -14.90 3.57
N VAL A 12 7.64 -14.73 4.53
CA VAL A 12 6.27 -14.30 4.30
C VAL A 12 6.02 -13.02 5.09
N ASN A 13 5.81 -11.91 4.39
CA ASN A 13 5.37 -10.67 4.98
C ASN A 13 3.84 -10.67 5.08
N THR A 14 3.29 -10.25 6.20
CA THR A 14 1.85 -10.25 6.48
C THR A 14 1.45 -8.96 7.19
N ASP A 15 0.23 -8.51 6.95
CA ASP A 15 -0.40 -7.35 7.58
C ASP A 15 -1.93 -7.47 7.52
N ALA A 16 -2.60 -7.07 8.60
CA ALA A 16 -4.05 -6.99 8.65
C ALA A 16 -4.53 -5.58 8.97
N SER A 17 -5.61 -5.17 8.31
CA SER A 17 -6.37 -3.97 8.65
C SER A 17 -7.73 -4.35 9.24
N SER A 18 -8.52 -3.34 9.62
CA SER A 18 -9.94 -3.54 9.99
C SER A 18 -10.82 -3.98 8.82
N THR A 19 -10.32 -3.89 7.57
CA THR A 19 -11.11 -4.14 6.36
C THR A 19 -10.65 -5.37 5.56
N GLY A 20 -9.38 -5.74 5.63
CA GLY A 20 -8.82 -6.89 4.92
C GLY A 20 -7.45 -7.34 5.41
N TRP A 21 -6.84 -8.25 4.65
CA TRP A 21 -5.51 -8.81 4.88
C TRP A 21 -4.65 -8.80 3.63
N GLY A 22 -3.34 -8.77 3.83
CA GLY A 22 -2.35 -8.66 2.78
C GLY A 22 -1.09 -9.41 3.12
N ALA A 23 -0.54 -10.13 2.14
CA ALA A 23 0.68 -10.89 2.31
C ALA A 23 1.53 -10.94 1.05
N VAL A 24 2.85 -11.03 1.24
CA VAL A 24 3.84 -11.15 0.16
C VAL A 24 4.82 -12.27 0.45
N CYS A 25 5.09 -13.12 -0.55
CA CYS A 25 6.04 -14.22 -0.47
C CYS A 25 6.76 -14.41 -1.81
N ASN A 26 8.09 -14.31 -1.83
CA ASN A 26 8.94 -14.43 -3.04
C ASN A 26 8.39 -13.66 -4.26
N GLY A 27 7.99 -12.40 -4.08
CA GLY A 27 7.45 -11.55 -5.15
C GLY A 27 6.00 -11.82 -5.54
N GLN A 28 5.35 -12.83 -4.97
CA GLN A 28 3.91 -13.06 -5.13
C GLN A 28 3.12 -12.35 -4.04
N ALA A 29 2.04 -11.68 -4.44
CA ALA A 29 1.11 -11.03 -3.54
C ALA A 29 -0.18 -11.85 -3.34
N ALA A 30 -0.73 -11.75 -2.15
CA ALA A 30 -2.03 -12.30 -1.79
C ALA A 30 -2.77 -11.28 -0.92
N SER A 31 -4.08 -11.13 -1.15
CA SER A 31 -4.91 -10.27 -0.32
C SER A 31 -6.36 -10.71 -0.36
N GLY A 32 -7.16 -10.16 0.54
CA GLY A 32 -8.61 -10.33 0.51
C GLY A 32 -9.33 -9.49 1.55
N SER A 33 -10.65 -9.41 1.39
CA SER A 33 -11.52 -8.65 2.29
C SER A 33 -12.02 -9.47 3.46
N TRP A 34 -12.17 -8.82 4.61
CA TRP A 34 -12.94 -9.36 5.71
C TRP A 34 -14.43 -9.30 5.39
N THR A 35 -15.13 -10.38 5.70
CA THR A 35 -16.58 -10.48 5.50
C THR A 35 -17.25 -11.07 6.73
N GLY A 36 -18.52 -10.72 6.93
CA GLY A 36 -19.34 -11.23 8.03
C GLY A 36 -18.78 -10.86 9.41
N PRO A 37 -18.80 -11.79 10.39
CA PRO A 37 -18.39 -11.50 11.77
C PRO A 37 -16.95 -10.99 11.92
N ARG A 38 -16.06 -11.28 10.96
CA ARG A 38 -14.65 -10.90 11.01
C ARG A 38 -14.44 -9.39 11.01
N LEU A 39 -15.36 -8.62 10.43
CA LEU A 39 -15.30 -7.16 10.45
C LEU A 39 -15.37 -6.56 11.88
N GLN A 40 -15.88 -7.33 12.84
CA GLN A 40 -16.00 -6.92 14.24
C GLN A 40 -14.89 -7.51 15.14
N TRP A 41 -13.97 -8.29 14.57
CA TRP A 41 -12.92 -8.91 15.34
C TRP A 41 -11.86 -7.88 15.75
N HIS A 42 -11.28 -8.07 16.93
CA HIS A 42 -10.17 -7.27 17.40
C HIS A 42 -8.97 -7.41 16.45
N ILE A 43 -8.23 -6.32 16.20
CA ILE A 43 -7.12 -6.28 15.23
C ILE A 43 -6.10 -7.40 15.43
N ASN A 44 -5.66 -7.66 16.67
CA ASN A 44 -4.75 -8.79 16.97
C ASN A 44 -5.27 -10.17 16.52
N CYS A 45 -6.60 -10.40 16.52
CA CYS A 45 -7.19 -11.63 16.00
C CYS A 45 -7.11 -11.67 14.48
N LEU A 46 -7.31 -10.52 13.82
CA LEU A 46 -7.22 -10.39 12.36
C LEU A 46 -5.79 -10.58 11.87
N GLU A 47 -4.82 -10.00 12.56
CA GLU A 47 -3.38 -10.15 12.28
C GLU A 47 -2.94 -11.62 12.36
N LEU A 48 -3.40 -12.32 13.38
CA LEU A 48 -3.12 -13.74 13.53
C LEU A 48 -3.84 -14.60 12.47
N LEU A 49 -5.07 -14.22 12.10
CA LEU A 49 -5.84 -14.87 11.03
C LEU A 49 -5.22 -14.63 9.64
N ASP A 50 -4.71 -13.43 9.38
CA ASP A 50 -4.00 -13.09 8.14
C ASP A 50 -2.81 -14.03 7.93
N VAL A 51 -1.98 -14.25 8.94
CA VAL A 51 -0.88 -15.24 8.85
C VAL A 51 -1.40 -16.60 8.39
N PHE A 52 -2.50 -17.09 8.96
CA PHE A 52 -3.08 -18.36 8.54
C PHE A 52 -3.53 -18.36 7.07
N LEU A 53 -4.16 -17.28 6.61
CA LEU A 53 -4.61 -17.14 5.23
C LEU A 53 -3.44 -17.05 4.26
N ALA A 54 -2.39 -16.30 4.60
CA ALA A 54 -1.14 -16.22 3.86
C ALA A 54 -0.49 -17.60 3.69
N LEU A 55 -0.34 -18.36 4.78
CA LEU A 55 0.22 -19.71 4.75
C LEU A 55 -0.61 -20.67 3.89
N ARG A 56 -1.95 -20.57 3.93
CA ARG A 56 -2.83 -21.35 3.07
C ARG A 56 -2.68 -20.96 1.60
N ARG A 57 -2.59 -19.67 1.31
CA ARG A 57 -2.50 -19.16 -0.07
C ARG A 57 -1.18 -19.55 -0.73
N PHE A 58 -0.07 -19.46 0.01
CA PHE A 58 1.27 -19.81 -0.45
C PHE A 58 1.65 -21.27 -0.17
N ARG A 59 0.69 -22.13 0.20
CA ARG A 59 0.95 -23.53 0.63
C ARG A 59 1.88 -24.30 -0.31
N GLN A 60 1.73 -24.13 -1.63
CA GLN A 60 2.56 -24.84 -2.61
C GLN A 60 4.03 -24.41 -2.54
N MET A 61 4.31 -23.13 -2.31
CA MET A 61 5.67 -22.56 -2.20
C MET A 61 6.30 -22.86 -0.84
N LEU A 62 5.49 -22.98 0.20
CA LEU A 62 5.94 -23.19 1.57
C LEU A 62 6.05 -24.67 1.96
N ARG A 63 5.65 -25.60 1.07
CA ARG A 63 5.57 -27.02 1.41
C ARG A 63 6.97 -27.60 1.65
N GLY A 64 7.22 -28.12 2.84
CA GLY A 64 8.51 -28.69 3.21
C GLY A 64 9.59 -27.65 3.49
N GLU A 65 9.21 -26.37 3.67
CA GLU A 65 10.15 -25.27 3.89
C GLU A 65 10.19 -24.80 5.35
N HIS A 66 11.27 -24.10 5.71
CA HIS A 66 11.36 -23.37 6.96
C HIS A 66 10.79 -21.96 6.77
N VAL A 67 9.59 -21.71 7.30
CA VAL A 67 8.88 -20.44 7.08
C VAL A 67 9.21 -19.43 8.17
N LEU A 68 9.54 -18.21 7.76
CA LEU A 68 9.70 -17.04 8.63
C LEU A 68 8.65 -15.98 8.29
N VAL A 69 7.71 -15.77 9.19
CA VAL A 69 6.68 -14.74 9.10
C VAL A 69 7.25 -13.41 9.59
N ARG A 70 7.06 -12.34 8.82
CA ARG A 70 7.39 -10.96 9.18
C ARG A 70 6.09 -10.17 9.31
N THR A 71 5.89 -9.55 10.46
CA THR A 71 4.71 -8.73 10.79
C THR A 71 5.16 -7.60 11.72
N ASP A 72 4.46 -6.48 11.74
CA ASP A 72 4.64 -5.40 12.72
C ASP A 72 3.83 -5.63 14.00
N ASN A 73 3.01 -6.69 14.05
CA ASN A 73 2.22 -7.02 15.22
C ASN A 73 2.98 -7.91 16.22
N MET A 74 3.48 -7.31 17.29
CA MET A 74 4.19 -8.00 18.38
C MET A 74 3.36 -9.12 19.05
N ALA A 75 2.03 -8.99 19.11
CA ALA A 75 1.19 -10.04 19.67
C ALA A 75 1.21 -11.27 18.77
N THR A 76 1.04 -11.11 17.47
CA THR A 76 1.13 -12.19 16.47
C THR A 76 2.47 -12.93 16.57
N VAL A 77 3.59 -12.19 16.70
CA VAL A 77 4.92 -12.77 16.89
C VAL A 77 4.97 -13.65 18.14
N ALA A 78 4.49 -13.15 19.28
CA ALA A 78 4.48 -13.89 20.53
C ALA A 78 3.61 -15.16 20.43
N TYR A 79 2.40 -15.07 19.87
CA TYR A 79 1.50 -16.20 19.73
C TYR A 79 2.06 -17.31 18.83
N ILE A 80 2.76 -16.97 17.75
CA ILE A 80 3.40 -17.97 16.87
C ILE A 80 4.58 -18.63 17.57
N ASN A 81 5.49 -17.83 18.14
CA ASN A 81 6.74 -18.35 18.69
C ASN A 81 6.52 -19.12 20.01
N HIS A 82 5.52 -18.74 20.81
CA HIS A 82 5.18 -19.43 22.06
C HIS A 82 4.09 -20.49 21.88
N GLN A 83 3.65 -20.73 20.65
CA GLN A 83 2.59 -21.69 20.30
C GLN A 83 1.25 -21.45 21.02
N GLY A 84 0.93 -20.18 21.26
CA GLY A 84 -0.25 -19.73 21.99
C GLY A 84 0.07 -18.68 23.05
N GLY A 85 -0.95 -18.29 23.79
CA GLY A 85 -0.84 -17.39 24.93
C GLY A 85 -1.88 -17.70 26.00
N LEU A 86 -1.70 -17.18 27.21
CA LEU A 86 -2.63 -17.39 28.32
C LEU A 86 -3.73 -16.30 28.39
N ARG A 87 -3.60 -15.23 27.60
CA ARG A 87 -4.34 -13.98 27.82
C ARG A 87 -5.71 -13.93 27.10
N PHE A 88 -5.84 -14.53 25.91
CA PHE A 88 -7.09 -14.52 25.15
C PHE A 88 -7.41 -15.89 24.57
N HIS A 89 -8.37 -16.58 25.18
CA HIS A 89 -8.73 -17.96 24.84
C HIS A 89 -9.07 -18.14 23.35
N HIS A 90 -9.76 -17.17 22.74
CA HIS A 90 -10.11 -17.22 21.32
C HIS A 90 -8.87 -17.14 20.40
N MET A 91 -7.92 -16.24 20.70
CA MET A 91 -6.65 -16.15 19.96
C MET A 91 -5.81 -17.41 20.13
N SER A 92 -5.78 -17.99 21.34
CA SER A 92 -5.03 -19.23 21.60
C SER A 92 -5.62 -20.43 20.85
N GLN A 93 -6.96 -20.50 20.73
CA GLN A 93 -7.61 -21.51 19.91
C GLN A 93 -7.28 -21.35 18.42
N LEU A 94 -7.32 -20.11 17.91
CA LEU A 94 -6.97 -19.80 16.53
C LEU A 94 -5.49 -20.13 16.24
N ALA A 95 -4.59 -19.69 17.12
CA ALA A 95 -3.16 -20.02 17.08
C ALA A 95 -2.93 -21.53 17.03
N ARG A 96 -3.49 -22.26 18.00
CA ARG A 96 -3.35 -23.72 18.07
C ARG A 96 -3.86 -24.40 16.81
N HIS A 97 -5.01 -23.97 16.29
CA HIS A 97 -5.61 -24.56 15.09
C HIS A 97 -4.67 -24.44 13.87
N PHE A 98 -4.19 -23.23 13.57
CA PHE A 98 -3.34 -23.08 12.39
C PHE A 98 -1.91 -23.59 12.60
N LEU A 99 -1.37 -23.57 13.82
CA LEU A 99 -0.05 -24.15 14.09
C LEU A 99 -0.06 -25.66 13.86
N LEU A 100 -1.10 -26.36 14.34
CA LEU A 100 -1.29 -27.79 14.06
C LEU A 100 -1.49 -28.06 12.56
N TRP A 101 -2.19 -27.17 11.86
CA TRP A 101 -2.29 -27.25 10.40
C TRP A 101 -0.93 -27.06 9.74
N SER A 102 -0.15 -26.08 10.18
CA SER A 102 1.16 -25.69 9.63
C SER A 102 2.21 -26.79 9.77
N LEU A 103 2.20 -27.51 10.90
CA LEU A 103 3.09 -28.67 11.14
C LEU A 103 2.94 -29.78 10.10
N LYS A 104 1.78 -29.89 9.43
CA LYS A 104 1.56 -30.89 8.38
C LYS A 104 2.19 -30.49 7.03
N TRP A 105 2.49 -29.21 6.85
CA TRP A 105 2.89 -28.67 5.54
C TRP A 105 4.29 -28.08 5.54
N HIS A 106 4.80 -27.59 6.67
CA HIS A 106 6.06 -26.84 6.76
C HIS A 106 7.02 -27.53 7.73
N LYS A 107 8.34 -27.41 7.49
CA LYS A 107 9.36 -27.97 8.41
C LYS A 107 9.43 -27.21 9.73
N SER A 108 9.28 -25.88 9.66
CA SER A 108 9.18 -25.04 10.84
C SER A 108 8.43 -23.76 10.52
N LEU A 109 7.80 -23.15 11.51
CA LEU A 109 7.19 -21.83 11.42
C LEU A 109 7.70 -20.98 12.57
N ARG A 110 8.27 -19.80 12.25
CA ARG A 110 8.66 -18.77 13.22
C ARG A 110 8.14 -17.42 12.78
N ALA A 111 8.02 -16.49 13.70
CA ALA A 111 7.68 -15.10 13.42
C ALA A 111 8.74 -14.13 13.96
N VAL A 112 8.93 -13.02 13.27
CA VAL A 112 9.78 -11.90 13.71
C VAL A 112 9.06 -10.59 13.49
N HIS A 113 9.24 -9.67 14.43
CA HIS A 113 8.73 -8.32 14.30
C HIS A 113 9.57 -7.51 13.31
N ILE A 114 8.92 -6.74 12.45
CA ILE A 114 9.56 -5.72 11.61
C ILE A 114 8.84 -4.37 11.77
N PRO A 115 9.55 -3.22 11.66
CA PRO A 115 8.89 -1.92 11.59
C PRO A 115 7.89 -1.84 10.42
N GLY A 116 6.74 -1.20 10.62
CA GLY A 116 5.71 -1.04 9.59
C GLY A 116 6.20 -0.35 8.30
N GLU A 117 7.20 0.54 8.41
CA GLU A 117 7.87 1.17 7.25
C GLU A 117 8.55 0.16 6.30
N LEU A 118 8.97 -0.98 6.84
CA LEU A 118 9.53 -2.10 6.08
C LEU A 118 8.46 -3.10 5.63
N ASN A 119 7.21 -2.97 6.10
CA ASN A 119 6.07 -3.84 5.77
C ASN A 119 5.06 -3.21 4.81
N ARG A 120 5.43 -2.10 4.14
CA ARG A 120 4.52 -1.31 3.27
C ARG A 120 3.76 -2.12 2.22
N ALA A 121 4.38 -3.14 1.64
CA ALA A 121 3.72 -3.95 0.62
C ALA A 121 2.54 -4.77 1.18
N ALA A 122 2.72 -5.37 2.36
CA ALA A 122 1.65 -6.11 3.03
C ALA A 122 0.56 -5.15 3.56
N ASP A 123 0.96 -4.02 4.17
CA ASP A 123 0.03 -2.98 4.66
C ASP A 123 -0.85 -2.39 3.53
N ALA A 124 -0.26 -2.16 2.35
CA ALA A 124 -1.03 -1.73 1.18
C ALA A 124 -2.08 -2.80 0.79
N LEU A 125 -1.67 -4.06 0.69
CA LEU A 125 -2.56 -5.16 0.35
C LEU A 125 -3.67 -5.38 1.40
N SER A 126 -3.38 -5.19 2.69
CA SER A 126 -4.30 -5.44 3.80
C SER A 126 -5.43 -4.44 3.90
N ARG A 127 -5.14 -3.20 3.55
CA ARG A 127 -6.13 -2.13 3.46
C ARG A 127 -6.96 -2.23 2.17
N GLN A 128 -6.80 -3.32 1.42
CA GLN A 128 -7.32 -3.47 0.05
C GLN A 128 -7.06 -2.21 -0.76
N LEU A 129 -5.88 -1.63 -0.53
CA LEU A 129 -5.37 -0.64 -1.42
C LEU A 129 -5.01 -1.42 -2.70
N THR A 130 -5.97 -1.54 -3.63
CA THR A 130 -5.67 -0.97 -4.94
C THR A 130 -5.11 0.40 -4.61
N LEU A 131 -3.84 0.70 -4.94
CA LEU A 131 -3.19 2.00 -4.65
C LEU A 131 -4.29 3.06 -4.47
N PRO A 132 -4.57 3.54 -3.24
CA PRO A 132 -5.90 4.03 -2.86
C PRO A 132 -6.37 5.07 -3.85
N GLY A 133 -7.30 4.71 -4.73
CA GLY A 133 -7.78 5.59 -5.78
C GLY A 133 -6.66 6.23 -6.58
N GLU A 134 -6.39 5.71 -7.77
CA GLU A 134 -6.19 6.69 -8.83
C GLU A 134 -7.52 7.38 -9.10
N TRP A 135 -7.78 8.41 -8.30
CA TRP A 135 -8.91 9.30 -8.47
C TRP A 135 -8.77 9.97 -9.83
N ARG A 136 -9.48 9.43 -10.82
CA ARG A 136 -9.58 10.02 -12.12
C ARG A 136 -10.65 11.11 -12.10
N LEU A 137 -10.28 12.34 -12.43
CA LEU A 137 -11.28 13.37 -12.73
C LEU A 137 -12.21 12.86 -13.83
N HIS A 138 -13.52 13.07 -13.66
CA HIS A 138 -14.48 12.68 -14.70
C HIS A 138 -14.09 13.37 -16.03
N PRO A 139 -14.12 12.69 -17.19
CA PRO A 139 -13.66 13.28 -18.46
C PRO A 139 -14.32 14.61 -18.80
N GLN A 140 -15.60 14.80 -18.44
CA GLN A 140 -16.30 16.07 -18.63
C GLN A 140 -15.73 17.20 -17.77
N VAL A 141 -15.32 16.91 -16.54
CA VAL A 141 -14.65 17.89 -15.66
C VAL A 141 -13.31 18.30 -16.25
N VAL A 142 -12.56 17.34 -16.81
CA VAL A 142 -11.29 17.63 -17.48
C VAL A 142 -11.49 18.50 -18.73
N GLN A 143 -12.52 18.21 -19.55
CA GLN A 143 -12.86 19.06 -20.69
C GLN A 143 -13.22 20.50 -20.27
N LEU A 144 -13.94 20.68 -19.16
CA LEU A 144 -14.23 22.02 -18.62
C LEU A 144 -12.95 22.75 -18.20
N ILE A 145 -12.04 22.04 -17.54
CA ILE A 145 -10.74 22.59 -17.13
C ILE A 145 -9.92 22.99 -18.36
N TRP A 146 -9.80 22.10 -19.35
CA TRP A 146 -9.03 22.36 -20.58
C TRP A 146 -9.61 23.50 -21.42
N SER A 147 -10.94 23.62 -21.48
CA SER A 147 -11.60 24.74 -22.16
C SER A 147 -11.28 26.10 -21.53
N ARG A 148 -10.97 26.12 -20.23
CA ARG A 148 -10.69 27.35 -19.47
C ARG A 148 -9.21 27.70 -19.41
N PHE A 149 -8.34 26.69 -19.25
CA PHE A 149 -6.92 26.89 -18.96
C PHE A 149 -5.97 26.34 -20.02
N GLY A 150 -6.51 25.70 -21.08
CA GLY A 150 -5.74 25.01 -22.11
C GLY A 150 -5.59 23.52 -21.84
N GLU A 151 -5.41 22.76 -22.93
CA GLU A 151 -5.24 21.30 -22.88
C GLU A 151 -3.86 20.92 -22.33
N ALA A 152 -3.84 19.98 -21.39
CA ALA A 152 -2.61 19.42 -20.86
C ALA A 152 -2.02 18.39 -21.85
N GLN A 153 -0.71 18.37 -21.99
CA GLN A 153 -0.02 17.43 -22.88
C GLN A 153 0.47 16.19 -22.14
N ILE A 154 0.68 16.30 -20.82
CA ILE A 154 1.31 15.28 -19.98
C ILE A 154 0.62 15.18 -18.63
N ASP A 155 0.36 13.95 -18.19
CA ASP A 155 0.01 13.66 -16.79
C ASP A 155 1.25 13.20 -16.02
N LEU A 156 1.58 13.92 -14.95
CA LEU A 156 2.80 13.66 -14.21
C LEU A 156 2.62 12.57 -13.14
N PHE A 157 1.39 12.30 -12.70
CA PHE A 157 1.11 11.34 -11.63
C PHE A 157 -0.15 10.52 -11.95
N ALA A 158 -0.03 9.63 -12.95
CA ALA A 158 -1.14 8.80 -13.42
C ALA A 158 -0.68 7.36 -13.74
N SER A 159 -1.59 6.40 -13.69
CA SER A 159 -1.45 5.08 -14.30
C SER A 159 -2.07 5.06 -15.70
N PRO A 160 -1.88 3.96 -16.46
CA PRO A 160 -2.62 3.73 -17.70
C PRO A 160 -4.14 3.87 -17.54
N GLU A 161 -4.70 3.57 -16.38
CA GLU A 161 -6.14 3.60 -16.14
C GLU A 161 -6.69 5.00 -15.80
N SER A 162 -5.87 5.90 -15.23
CA SER A 162 -6.30 7.24 -14.84
C SER A 162 -5.84 8.37 -15.74
N ALA A 163 -4.87 8.13 -16.64
CA ALA A 163 -4.36 9.14 -17.54
C ALA A 163 -5.47 9.78 -18.41
N HIS A 164 -5.44 11.10 -18.52
CA HIS A 164 -6.19 11.91 -19.46
C HIS A 164 -5.34 12.29 -20.68
N CYS A 165 -4.02 12.29 -20.54
CA CYS A 165 -3.04 12.56 -21.59
C CYS A 165 -2.47 11.26 -22.19
N ARG A 166 -2.05 11.31 -23.47
CA ARG A 166 -1.39 10.15 -24.10
C ARG A 166 0.02 9.90 -23.56
N LEU A 167 0.68 10.95 -23.07
CA LEU A 167 1.99 10.89 -22.44
C LEU A 167 1.82 11.08 -20.94
N PHE A 168 2.40 10.18 -20.14
CA PHE A 168 2.33 10.27 -18.69
C PHE A 168 3.51 9.57 -18.03
N TYR A 169 3.73 9.90 -16.75
CA TYR A 169 4.61 9.18 -15.82
C TYR A 169 3.77 8.39 -14.82
N SER A 170 4.22 7.20 -14.46
CA SER A 170 3.56 6.32 -13.47
C SER A 170 4.55 5.78 -12.44
N LEU A 171 4.05 5.20 -11.35
CA LEU A 171 4.86 4.40 -10.43
C LEU A 171 5.16 3.00 -11.00
N THR A 172 4.44 2.57 -12.05
CA THR A 172 4.59 1.26 -12.70
C THR A 172 5.10 1.40 -14.14
N GLU A 173 4.31 1.08 -15.17
CA GLU A 173 4.71 1.20 -16.57
C GLU A 173 4.06 2.44 -17.20
N ALA A 174 4.86 3.31 -17.84
CA ALA A 174 4.36 4.50 -18.52
C ALA A 174 5.25 4.94 -19.70
N PRO A 175 4.69 5.65 -20.70
CA PRO A 175 5.42 6.09 -21.88
C PRO A 175 6.62 7.01 -21.62
N LEU A 176 6.56 7.82 -20.55
CA LEU A 176 7.64 8.75 -20.20
C LEU A 176 8.58 8.22 -19.12
N GLY A 177 8.26 7.07 -18.52
CA GLY A 177 9.08 6.41 -17.50
C GLY A 177 8.44 6.38 -16.11
N THR A 178 9.21 5.83 -15.16
CA THR A 178 8.78 5.64 -13.78
C THR A 178 9.21 6.81 -12.90
N ASP A 179 8.35 7.25 -11.99
CA ASP A 179 8.60 8.36 -11.05
C ASP A 179 8.86 9.71 -11.74
N ALA A 180 7.81 10.53 -11.84
CA ALA A 180 7.92 11.87 -12.40
C ALA A 180 8.93 12.74 -11.65
N LEU A 181 9.04 12.66 -10.33
CA LEU A 181 9.88 13.57 -9.56
C LEU A 181 11.37 13.46 -9.92
N ALA A 182 11.80 12.31 -10.46
CA ALA A 182 13.16 12.07 -10.93
C ALA A 182 13.49 12.73 -12.29
N HIS A 183 12.51 13.29 -13.01
CA HIS A 183 12.67 13.79 -14.38
C HIS A 183 12.38 15.30 -14.50
N SER A 184 12.93 15.96 -15.52
CA SER A 184 12.56 17.34 -15.88
C SER A 184 11.17 17.36 -16.53
N TRP A 185 10.32 18.31 -16.14
CA TRP A 185 8.91 18.32 -16.54
C TRP A 185 8.60 19.33 -17.64
N PRO A 186 7.93 18.92 -18.72
CA PRO A 186 7.15 19.82 -19.56
C PRO A 186 5.79 20.15 -18.90
N ARG A 187 5.07 21.14 -19.45
CA ARG A 187 3.76 21.62 -18.94
C ARG A 187 2.76 20.46 -18.73
N GLY A 188 2.17 20.33 -17.54
CA GLY A 188 1.28 19.20 -17.19
C GLY A 188 0.48 19.34 -15.90
N LEU A 189 -0.33 18.31 -15.59
CA LEU A 189 -1.21 18.22 -14.41
C LEU A 189 -0.64 17.31 -13.31
N ILE A 190 -0.88 17.65 -12.03
CA ILE A 190 -0.19 17.02 -10.89
C ILE A 190 -1.13 16.68 -9.71
N ASN A 191 -0.88 15.56 -9.03
CA ASN A 191 -1.57 15.15 -7.79
C ASN A 191 -0.66 14.55 -6.68
N LEU A 192 0.42 15.24 -6.28
CA LEU A 192 1.16 14.93 -5.04
C LEU A 192 1.68 16.21 -4.36
N LEU A 193 0.82 16.86 -3.58
CA LEU A 193 0.91 18.31 -3.31
C LEU A 193 2.22 18.80 -2.68
N ALA A 194 2.74 18.20 -1.62
CA ALA A 194 3.90 18.79 -0.92
C ALA A 194 5.23 18.71 -1.72
N GLN A 195 5.58 17.55 -2.26
CA GLN A 195 6.83 17.36 -3.02
C GLN A 195 6.77 18.04 -4.41
N THR A 196 5.56 18.12 -4.97
CA THR A 196 5.30 18.87 -6.20
C THR A 196 5.60 20.35 -6.05
N LEU A 197 5.15 20.98 -4.97
CA LEU A 197 5.34 22.42 -4.78
C LEU A 197 6.82 22.79 -4.68
N CYS A 198 7.63 21.96 -4.01
CA CYS A 198 9.09 22.13 -3.99
C CYS A 198 9.69 22.12 -5.40
N LYS A 199 9.31 21.16 -6.24
CA LYS A 199 9.85 21.03 -7.61
C LYS A 199 9.34 22.12 -8.56
N ILE A 200 8.08 22.57 -8.42
CA ILE A 200 7.54 23.71 -9.18
C ILE A 200 8.39 24.96 -8.96
N ARG A 201 8.86 25.18 -7.73
CA ARG A 201 9.68 26.35 -7.39
C ARG A 201 11.06 26.35 -8.04
N GLU A 202 11.59 25.17 -8.35
CA GLU A 202 12.96 25.01 -8.83
C GLU A 202 13.05 24.89 -10.36
N ASP A 203 12.11 24.21 -11.01
CA ASP A 203 12.32 23.68 -12.38
C ASP A 203 11.24 24.03 -13.42
N VAL A 204 10.11 24.68 -13.06
CA VAL A 204 8.94 24.76 -13.96
C VAL A 204 8.36 26.17 -14.10
N GLU A 205 8.13 26.61 -15.36
CA GLU A 205 7.56 27.93 -15.65
C GLU A 205 6.06 28.03 -15.34
N GLN A 206 5.24 27.02 -15.72
CA GLN A 206 3.78 27.01 -15.53
C GLN A 206 3.20 25.59 -15.45
N VAL A 207 2.31 25.36 -14.47
CA VAL A 207 1.64 24.06 -14.21
C VAL A 207 0.15 24.27 -13.94
N LEU A 208 -0.68 23.35 -14.41
CA LEU A 208 -2.11 23.31 -14.08
C LEU A 208 -2.33 22.35 -12.90
N LEU A 209 -2.58 22.87 -11.70
CA LEU A 209 -2.77 22.04 -10.50
C LEU A 209 -4.24 21.96 -10.10
N VAL A 210 -4.74 20.75 -9.91
CA VAL A 210 -6.06 20.49 -9.30
C VAL A 210 -5.84 19.91 -7.92
N ALA A 211 -6.36 20.57 -6.89
CA ALA A 211 -6.17 20.21 -5.50
C ALA A 211 -7.47 20.35 -4.70
N PRO A 212 -7.69 19.53 -3.66
CA PRO A 212 -8.80 19.72 -2.74
C PRO A 212 -8.63 21.03 -1.94
N TYR A 213 -9.73 21.72 -1.69
CA TYR A 213 -9.72 22.96 -0.90
C TYR A 213 -9.66 22.64 0.60
N TRP A 214 -8.45 22.54 1.17
CA TRP A 214 -8.23 22.23 2.59
C TRP A 214 -7.32 23.26 3.28
N PRO A 215 -7.86 24.40 3.74
CA PRO A 215 -7.08 25.50 4.31
C PRO A 215 -6.23 25.15 5.53
N THR A 216 -6.61 24.09 6.26
CA THR A 216 -5.92 23.65 7.48
C THR A 216 -4.69 22.78 7.21
N ARG A 217 -4.40 22.44 5.95
CA ARG A 217 -3.22 21.63 5.59
C ARG A 217 -1.98 22.49 5.43
N THR A 218 -0.84 21.95 5.86
CA THR A 218 0.45 22.65 5.86
C THR A 218 0.91 23.12 4.47
N TRP A 219 0.58 22.37 3.41
CA TRP A 219 0.90 22.72 2.02
C TRP A 219 -0.03 23.78 1.40
N PHE A 220 -1.16 24.11 2.03
CA PHE A 220 -2.18 24.97 1.41
C PHE A 220 -1.73 26.43 1.29
N ALA A 221 -1.01 26.94 2.29
CA ALA A 221 -0.49 28.31 2.26
C ALA A 221 0.54 28.50 1.14
N GLU A 222 1.41 27.50 0.95
CA GLU A 222 2.42 27.50 -0.10
C GLU A 222 1.80 27.42 -1.50
N LEU A 223 0.75 26.59 -1.67
CA LEU A 223 -0.02 26.55 -2.90
C LEU A 223 -0.60 27.93 -3.28
N MET A 224 -1.14 28.67 -2.31
CA MET A 224 -1.71 29.99 -2.55
C MET A 224 -0.64 31.04 -2.91
N LEU A 225 0.59 30.90 -2.40
CA LEU A 225 1.71 31.78 -2.74
C LEU A 225 2.21 31.56 -4.16
N LEU A 226 2.16 30.32 -4.65
CA LEU A 226 2.61 29.94 -5.99
C LEU A 226 1.53 30.13 -7.07
N ALA A 227 0.28 30.40 -6.67
CA ALA A 227 -0.82 30.62 -7.59
C ALA A 227 -0.62 31.93 -8.39
N THR A 228 -0.47 31.80 -9.71
CA THR A 228 -0.31 32.94 -10.63
C THR A 228 -1.65 33.50 -11.13
N ALA A 229 -2.76 32.84 -10.80
CA ALA A 229 -4.12 33.22 -11.16
C ALA A 229 -5.12 32.85 -10.05
N PRO A 230 -6.33 33.46 -10.01
CA PRO A 230 -7.35 33.12 -9.03
C PRO A 230 -7.74 31.64 -9.13
N SER A 231 -7.85 30.97 -7.97
CA SER A 231 -8.32 29.59 -7.93
C SER A 231 -9.76 29.49 -8.43
N TRP A 232 -10.02 28.47 -9.24
CA TRP A 232 -11.36 28.20 -9.76
C TRP A 232 -11.93 26.97 -9.06
N LYS A 233 -13.08 27.15 -8.40
CA LYS A 233 -13.83 26.02 -7.85
C LYS A 233 -14.51 25.29 -9.00
N ILE A 234 -14.13 24.03 -9.20
CA ILE A 234 -14.76 23.16 -10.20
C ILE A 234 -16.25 23.02 -9.84
N PRO A 235 -17.17 23.35 -10.76
CA PRO A 235 -18.58 23.06 -10.58
C PRO A 235 -18.75 21.53 -10.67
N LEU A 236 -19.03 20.91 -9.51
CA LEU A 236 -19.35 19.49 -9.39
C LEU A 236 -20.85 19.27 -9.55
#